data_AF-A0A833HDL3-F1
#
_entry.id   AF-A0A833HDL3-F1
#
_cell.length_a   1.000
_cell.length_b   1.000
_cell.length_c   1.000
_cell.angle_alpha   90.00
_cell.angle_beta   90.00
_cell.angle_gamma   90.00
#
_symmetry.space_group_name_H-M   'P 1'
#
loop_
_entity.id
_entity.type
_entity.pdbx_description
1 polymer ?
#
loop_
_entity_poly.entity_id
_entity_poly.type
_entity_poly.pdbx_seq_one_letter_code
_entity_poly.pdbx_strand_id
1 'polypeptide(L)'
;MEDRIVILPREWQAAEAATPPGDLDRFIPEGFSLGGPAIMRPWDSIDAAFRTTGYYGVDQRSADPILSAPSELPCGGTLYFDEHALGQHFSQVLDALGVHRRLTEYAVFTGQSDNTVRDRYLEQARLVSHSALRQLFGVPAPAVAALGPQNANLDEAIVSFVDGQRRRWSDPHALAGKLGGDGDWAKERLAFGLFVENGNWQVIRVWSRPWLMTK
;
A
#
# COMPACT_ATOMS: atom_id res chain seq x y z
N MET A 1 10.46 -10.19 -11.31
CA MET A 1 9.37 -9.21 -11.47
C MET A 1 9.35 -8.62 -12.89
N GLU A 2 10.44 -8.74 -13.65
CA GLU A 2 10.76 -7.77 -14.71
C GLU A 2 10.00 -7.89 -16.04
N ASP A 3 9.40 -9.02 -16.41
CA ASP A 3 8.75 -9.13 -17.74
C ASP A 3 7.21 -9.02 -17.73
N ARG A 4 6.56 -9.08 -16.57
CA ARG A 4 5.07 -9.10 -16.48
C ARG A 4 4.45 -7.87 -15.82
N ILE A 5 5.23 -7.06 -15.12
CA ILE A 5 4.75 -5.92 -14.33
C ILE A 5 5.56 -4.70 -14.71
N VAL A 6 4.88 -3.69 -15.23
CA VAL A 6 5.48 -2.38 -15.55
C VAL A 6 5.51 -1.54 -14.28
N ILE A 7 6.72 -1.17 -13.86
CA ILE A 7 6.95 -0.28 -12.71
C ILE A 7 7.09 1.15 -13.22
N LEU A 8 6.37 2.07 -12.60
CA LEU A 8 6.44 3.49 -12.89
C LEU A 8 7.47 4.20 -11.97
N PRO A 9 8.09 5.29 -12.45
CA PRO A 9 8.96 6.10 -11.62
C PRO A 9 8.16 6.78 -10.49
N ARG A 10 8.80 7.04 -9.34
CA ARG A 10 8.13 7.62 -8.15
C ARG A 10 7.57 9.02 -8.44
N GLU A 11 8.23 9.76 -9.33
CA GLU A 11 7.90 11.11 -9.78
C GLU A 11 6.83 11.15 -10.88
N TRP A 12 6.31 10.00 -11.32
CA TRP A 12 5.27 9.95 -12.36
C TRP A 12 4.04 10.74 -11.93
N GLN A 13 3.67 11.73 -12.75
CA GLN A 13 2.52 12.63 -12.52
C GLN A 13 2.57 13.39 -11.19
N ALA A 14 3.77 13.72 -10.69
CA ALA A 14 3.95 14.43 -9.43
C ALA A 14 3.53 15.91 -9.43
N ALA A 15 3.20 16.49 -10.59
CA ALA A 15 3.17 17.94 -10.78
C ALA A 15 1.92 18.67 -10.22
N GLU A 16 0.83 17.98 -9.89
CA GLU A 16 -0.44 18.64 -9.50
C GLU A 16 -1.14 18.08 -8.24
N ALA A 17 -0.73 16.94 -7.70
CA ALA A 17 -1.38 16.30 -6.55
C ALA A 17 -0.70 16.64 -5.21
N ALA A 18 -1.49 16.89 -4.15
CA ALA A 18 -0.97 17.13 -2.79
C ALA A 18 -0.20 15.94 -2.19
N THR A 19 -0.41 14.74 -2.71
CA THR A 19 0.38 13.53 -2.45
C THR A 19 0.40 12.70 -3.73
N PRO A 20 1.52 12.61 -4.45
CA PRO A 20 1.58 11.86 -5.69
C PRO A 20 1.43 10.35 -5.45
N PRO A 21 0.95 9.57 -6.44
CA PRO A 21 0.72 8.14 -6.26
C PRO A 21 1.99 7.35 -5.93
N GLY A 22 3.15 7.81 -6.44
CA GLY A 22 4.47 7.27 -6.13
C GLY A 22 5.12 7.77 -4.82
N ASP A 23 4.43 8.60 -4.03
CA ASP A 23 4.90 8.99 -2.69
C ASP A 23 4.71 7.85 -1.69
N LEU A 24 5.76 7.04 -1.56
CA LEU A 24 5.82 5.91 -0.64
C LEU A 24 6.10 6.32 0.82
N ASP A 25 6.26 7.60 1.13
CA ASP A 25 6.50 8.05 2.51
C ASP A 25 5.19 8.41 3.23
N ARG A 26 4.11 8.59 2.47
CA ARG A 26 2.76 8.89 2.99
C ARG A 26 1.82 7.72 2.69
N PHE A 27 0.88 7.46 3.60
CA PHE A 27 -0.21 6.50 3.39
C PHE A 27 -1.49 7.21 2.97
N ILE A 28 -2.29 6.58 2.10
CA ILE A 28 -3.65 7.02 1.84
C ILE A 28 -4.56 6.48 2.94
N PRO A 29 -5.43 7.30 3.55
CA PRO A 29 -6.40 6.78 4.50
C PRO A 29 -7.59 6.10 3.81
N GLU A 30 -8.33 5.29 4.57
CA GLU A 30 -9.50 4.55 4.07
C GLU A 30 -10.70 5.47 3.83
N GLY A 31 -11.58 5.09 2.89
CA GLY A 31 -12.78 5.84 2.55
C GLY A 31 -12.85 6.25 1.09
N PHE A 32 -13.92 6.96 0.73
CA PHE A 32 -14.29 7.18 -0.67
C PHE A 32 -13.64 8.43 -1.29
N SER A 33 -13.15 9.37 -0.47
CA SER A 33 -12.67 10.68 -0.94
C SER A 33 -13.66 11.40 -1.87
N LEU A 34 -14.96 11.09 -1.72
CA LEU A 34 -16.01 11.83 -2.41
C LEU A 34 -16.19 13.13 -1.64
N GLY A 35 -16.34 14.25 -2.35
CA GLY A 35 -16.91 15.43 -1.72
C GLY A 35 -18.26 15.02 -1.16
N GLY A 36 -18.37 14.90 0.17
CA GLY A 36 -19.63 14.50 0.77
C GLY A 36 -20.72 15.48 0.33
N PRO A 37 -21.95 15.01 0.10
CA PRO A 37 -23.05 15.92 -0.18
C PRO A 37 -23.14 16.89 1.00
N ALA A 38 -23.44 18.16 0.72
CA ALA A 38 -23.77 19.09 1.79
C ALA A 38 -24.98 18.54 2.55
N ILE A 39 -24.75 18.01 3.76
CA ILE A 39 -25.84 17.53 4.61
C ILE A 39 -26.34 18.73 5.39
N MET A 40 -27.40 19.36 4.89
CA MET A 40 -28.09 20.43 5.61
C MET A 40 -29.07 19.80 6.60
N ARG A 41 -28.79 19.87 7.90
CA ARG A 41 -29.78 19.51 8.92
C ARG A 41 -30.81 20.64 9.05
N PRO A 42 -32.04 20.36 9.52
CA PRO A 42 -33.10 21.38 9.61
C PRO A 42 -32.76 22.60 10.47
N TRP A 43 -31.74 22.50 11.32
CA TRP A 43 -31.28 23.54 12.24
C TRP A 43 -29.87 24.07 11.93
N ASP A 44 -29.24 23.60 10.85
CA ASP A 44 -27.94 24.13 10.43
C ASP A 44 -28.13 25.49 9.74
N SER A 45 -27.26 26.45 10.06
CA SER A 45 -27.15 27.65 9.22
C SER A 45 -26.55 27.27 7.86
N ILE A 46 -26.82 28.08 6.83
CA ILE A 46 -26.21 27.90 5.50
C ILE A 46 -24.68 27.83 5.62
N ASP A 47 -24.06 28.68 6.45
CA ASP A 47 -22.63 28.64 6.71
C ASP A 47 -22.16 27.34 7.40
N ALA A 48 -22.99 26.73 8.25
CA ALA A 48 -22.67 25.46 8.92
C ALA A 48 -22.78 24.26 7.97
N ALA A 49 -23.71 24.30 7.02
CA ALA A 49 -23.89 23.26 5.99
C ALA A 49 -22.71 23.18 5.01
N PHE A 50 -21.98 24.30 4.81
CA PHE A 50 -20.76 24.33 3.99
C PHE A 50 -19.46 24.11 4.79
N ARG A 51 -19.51 24.11 6.12
CA ARG A 51 -18.34 23.85 7.01
C ARG A 51 -18.30 22.43 7.56
N THR A 52 -19.40 21.69 7.45
CA THR A 52 -19.46 20.28 7.88
C THR A 52 -18.61 19.45 6.92
N THR A 53 -17.54 18.85 7.43
CA THR A 53 -16.76 17.85 6.70
C THR A 53 -17.70 16.71 6.28
N GLY A 54 -17.79 16.48 4.97
CA GLY A 54 -18.78 15.59 4.37
C GLY A 54 -18.71 14.16 4.91
N TYR A 55 -19.87 13.50 4.98
CA TYR A 55 -20.00 12.13 5.49
C TYR A 55 -19.23 11.09 4.66
N TYR A 56 -19.13 11.26 3.34
CA TYR A 56 -18.42 10.36 2.42
C TYR A 56 -16.95 10.73 2.17
N GLY A 57 -16.29 11.21 3.23
CA GLY A 57 -14.90 11.64 3.20
C GLY A 57 -13.90 10.49 3.25
N VAL A 58 -12.63 10.84 3.47
CA VAL A 58 -11.60 9.88 3.88
C VAL A 58 -11.48 9.98 5.40
N ASP A 59 -11.39 8.84 6.08
CA ASP A 59 -11.27 8.79 7.54
C ASP A 59 -9.99 9.51 8.01
N GLN A 60 -10.05 10.16 9.18
CA GLN A 60 -8.86 10.78 9.76
C GLN A 60 -7.84 9.71 10.15
N ARG A 61 -6.57 9.99 9.87
CA ARG A 61 -5.46 9.10 10.25
C ARG A 61 -5.32 9.02 11.77
N SER A 62 -5.29 7.82 12.32
CA SER A 62 -4.86 7.56 13.70
C SER A 62 -3.70 6.56 13.72
N ALA A 63 -2.86 6.66 14.75
CA ALA A 63 -1.83 5.65 15.01
C ALA A 63 -2.38 4.47 15.85
N ASP A 64 -3.54 4.67 16.48
CA ASP A 64 -4.21 3.63 17.25
C ASP A 64 -4.95 2.68 16.29
N PRO A 65 -4.64 1.37 16.30
CA PRO A 65 -5.20 0.42 15.34
C PRO A 65 -6.72 0.21 15.50
N ILE A 66 -7.28 0.46 16.68
CA ILE A 66 -8.73 0.36 16.93
C ILE A 66 -9.41 1.61 16.39
N LEU A 67 -8.84 2.78 16.64
CA LEU A 67 -9.40 4.05 16.12
C LEU A 67 -9.16 4.25 14.62
N SER A 68 -8.21 3.52 14.04
CA SER A 68 -7.96 3.47 12.59
C SER A 68 -8.78 2.43 11.85
N ALA A 69 -9.63 1.67 12.54
CA ALA A 69 -10.55 0.76 11.87
C ALA A 69 -11.54 1.59 11.04
N PRO A 70 -11.78 1.22 9.77
CA PRO A 70 -12.72 1.96 8.93
C PRO A 70 -14.11 2.01 9.52
N SER A 71 -14.72 3.18 9.39
CA SER A 71 -16.05 3.46 9.94
C SER A 71 -17.19 2.83 9.12
N GLU A 72 -16.99 2.60 7.82
CA GLU A 72 -18.07 2.23 6.89
C GLU A 72 -18.04 0.77 6.41
N LEU A 73 -16.87 0.16 6.22
CA LEU A 73 -16.73 -1.19 5.65
C LEU A 73 -15.55 -1.97 6.25
N PRO A 74 -15.67 -3.29 6.45
CA PRO A 74 -14.54 -4.12 6.85
C PRO A 74 -13.50 -4.17 5.73
N CYS A 75 -12.41 -3.44 5.92
CA CYS A 75 -11.25 -3.45 5.03
C CYS A 75 -10.04 -2.89 5.80
N GLY A 76 -8.84 -3.05 5.24
CA GLY A 76 -7.65 -2.52 5.89
C GLY A 76 -7.10 -3.42 6.99
N GLY A 77 -5.79 -3.29 7.21
CA GLY A 77 -5.06 -4.10 8.18
C GLY A 77 -3.63 -4.34 7.73
N THR A 78 -2.70 -4.24 8.68
CA THR A 78 -1.30 -4.57 8.45
C THR A 78 -1.08 -6.03 8.79
N LEU A 79 -0.68 -6.82 7.80
CA LEU A 79 -0.26 -8.20 7.96
C LEU A 79 1.26 -8.26 7.92
N TYR A 80 1.85 -8.88 8.94
CA TYR A 80 3.26 -9.29 8.89
C TYR A 80 3.35 -10.80 8.72
N PHE A 81 4.25 -11.24 7.84
CA PHE A 81 4.44 -12.65 7.54
C PHE A 81 5.90 -12.94 7.20
N ASP A 82 6.31 -14.19 7.39
CA ASP A 82 7.67 -14.62 7.11
C ASP A 82 7.87 -15.00 5.63
N GLU A 83 9.10 -15.33 5.28
CA GLU A 83 9.46 -15.78 3.95
C GLU A 83 8.90 -17.16 3.56
N HIS A 84 8.09 -17.84 4.37
CA HIS A 84 7.49 -19.13 4.04
C HIS A 84 5.95 -19.06 3.92
N ALA A 85 5.33 -17.96 4.33
CA ALA A 85 3.88 -17.83 4.42
C ALA A 85 3.11 -17.75 3.09
N LEU A 86 3.79 -17.55 1.95
CA LEU A 86 3.12 -17.58 0.64
C LEU A 86 2.82 -19.03 0.22
N GLY A 87 1.55 -19.41 0.30
CA GLY A 87 1.02 -20.71 -0.14
C GLY A 87 -0.44 -20.63 -0.55
N GLN A 88 -1.13 -21.76 -0.69
CA GLN A 88 -2.54 -21.84 -1.14
C GLN A 88 -3.52 -20.97 -0.33
N HIS A 89 -3.18 -20.67 0.93
CA HIS A 89 -3.99 -19.85 1.82
C HIS A 89 -3.75 -18.35 1.67
N PHE A 90 -2.65 -17.91 1.06
CA PHE A 90 -2.31 -16.49 0.98
C PHE A 90 -3.36 -15.69 0.20
N SER A 91 -3.81 -16.23 -0.94
CA SER A 91 -4.89 -15.64 -1.72
C SER A 91 -6.20 -15.51 -0.92
N GLN A 92 -6.49 -16.42 0.01
CA GLN A 92 -7.68 -16.34 0.87
C GLN A 92 -7.52 -15.23 1.92
N VAL A 93 -6.31 -15.01 2.42
CA VAL A 93 -6.01 -13.88 3.32
C VAL A 93 -6.17 -12.55 2.58
N LEU A 94 -5.69 -12.46 1.34
CA LEU A 94 -5.90 -11.26 0.51
C LEU A 94 -7.40 -10.98 0.27
N ASP A 95 -8.20 -12.02 0.02
CA ASP A 95 -9.66 -11.86 -0.09
C ASP A 95 -10.26 -11.34 1.22
N ALA A 96 -9.82 -11.88 2.37
CA ALA A 96 -10.30 -11.44 3.69
C ALA A 96 -9.90 -10.00 4.02
N LEU A 97 -8.79 -9.51 3.45
CA LEU A 97 -8.34 -8.11 3.56
C LEU A 97 -9.04 -7.17 2.56
N GLY A 98 -9.94 -7.69 1.71
CA GLY A 98 -10.67 -6.91 0.71
C GLY A 98 -9.86 -6.60 -0.56
N VAL A 99 -8.79 -7.35 -0.85
CA VAL A 99 -8.01 -7.17 -2.07
C VAL A 99 -8.75 -7.79 -3.26
N HIS A 100 -8.98 -7.00 -4.29
CA HIS A 100 -9.54 -7.43 -5.57
C HIS A 100 -8.48 -8.14 -6.42
N ARG A 101 -8.08 -9.35 -5.98
CA ARG A 101 -6.93 -10.10 -6.51
C ARG A 101 -6.81 -10.22 -8.02
N ARG A 102 -7.94 -10.25 -8.74
CA ARG A 102 -8.00 -10.40 -10.20
C ARG A 102 -7.87 -9.08 -10.97
N LEU A 103 -7.75 -7.95 -10.29
CA LEU A 103 -7.57 -6.65 -10.92
C LEU A 103 -6.24 -6.61 -11.68
N THR A 104 -6.30 -6.20 -12.96
CA THR A 104 -5.14 -5.98 -13.83
C THR A 104 -4.92 -4.51 -14.18
N GLU A 105 -5.91 -3.65 -13.95
CA GLU A 105 -5.85 -2.21 -14.20
C GLU A 105 -5.25 -1.49 -12.98
N TYR A 106 -3.93 -1.60 -12.84
CA TYR A 106 -3.18 -0.97 -11.76
C TYR A 106 -1.78 -0.51 -12.20
N ALA A 107 -1.26 0.48 -11.49
CA ALA A 107 0.12 0.93 -11.56
C ALA A 107 0.92 0.40 -10.36
N VAL A 108 2.23 0.24 -10.54
CA VAL A 108 3.16 -0.15 -9.47
C VAL A 108 4.25 0.90 -9.33
N PHE A 109 4.51 1.30 -8.09
CA PHE A 109 5.60 2.19 -7.72
C PHE A 109 6.49 1.49 -6.70
N THR A 110 7.81 1.55 -6.86
CA THR A 110 8.76 0.90 -5.94
C THR A 110 9.72 1.90 -5.32
N GLY A 111 10.24 1.57 -4.14
CA GLY A 111 11.28 2.35 -3.47
C GLY A 111 12.11 1.51 -2.53
N GLN A 112 13.40 1.81 -2.47
CA GLN A 112 14.36 1.17 -1.57
C GLN A 112 14.73 2.14 -0.45
N SER A 113 15.02 1.58 0.73
CA SER A 113 15.48 2.38 1.87
C SER A 113 17.00 2.47 1.87
N ASP A 114 17.52 3.69 2.00
CA ASP A 114 18.93 3.95 2.28
C ASP A 114 19.25 3.84 3.79
N ASN A 115 18.23 3.87 4.65
CA ASN A 115 18.37 3.76 6.10
C ASN A 115 17.31 2.82 6.69
N THR A 116 17.57 1.53 6.53
CA THR A 116 16.70 0.42 6.90
C THR A 116 16.41 0.33 8.41
N VAL A 117 17.28 0.90 9.26
CA VAL A 117 17.06 1.00 10.71
C VAL A 117 15.97 2.03 11.04
N ARG A 118 16.04 3.21 10.41
CA ARG A 118 15.05 4.28 10.59
C ARG A 118 13.72 3.90 9.96
N ASP A 119 13.78 3.46 8.70
CA ASP A 119 12.59 3.30 7.87
C ASP A 119 11.91 1.93 8.07
N ARG A 120 12.62 0.95 8.65
CA ARG A 120 12.13 -0.40 9.00
C ARG A 120 11.66 -1.25 7.82
N TYR A 121 12.12 -0.96 6.61
CA TYR A 121 11.94 -1.78 5.41
C TYR A 121 13.24 -1.80 4.57
N LEU A 122 13.38 -2.78 3.66
CA LEU A 122 14.46 -2.86 2.66
C LEU A 122 13.99 -2.26 1.34
N GLU A 123 12.88 -2.80 0.84
CA GLU A 123 12.22 -2.36 -0.38
C GLU A 123 10.70 -2.39 -0.16
N GLN A 124 9.99 -1.47 -0.78
CA GLN A 124 8.53 -1.41 -0.76
C GLN A 124 7.99 -1.20 -2.16
N ALA A 125 6.80 -1.73 -2.40
CA ALA A 125 6.01 -1.55 -3.60
C ALA A 125 4.60 -1.08 -3.22
N ARG A 126 4.08 -0.10 -3.94
CA ARG A 126 2.70 0.35 -3.86
C ARG A 126 2.00 0.03 -5.17
N LEU A 127 0.92 -0.73 -5.08
CA LEU A 127 0.03 -1.07 -6.18
C LEU A 127 -1.20 -0.17 -6.07
N VAL A 128 -1.53 0.53 -7.16
CA VAL A 128 -2.57 1.56 -7.18
C VAL A 128 -3.48 1.30 -8.36
N SER A 129 -4.76 1.04 -8.13
CA SER A 129 -5.71 0.85 -9.22
C SER A 129 -5.83 2.08 -10.13
N HIS A 130 -6.23 1.87 -11.39
CA HIS A 130 -6.53 2.97 -12.30
C HIS A 130 -7.65 3.89 -11.79
N SER A 131 -8.63 3.34 -11.08
CA SER A 131 -9.71 4.13 -10.48
C SER A 131 -9.18 5.03 -9.36
N ALA A 132 -8.28 4.52 -8.51
CA ALA A 132 -7.59 5.31 -7.49
C ALA A 132 -6.78 6.44 -8.13
N LEU A 133 -5.98 6.15 -9.17
CA LEU A 133 -5.18 7.16 -9.87
C LEU A 133 -6.05 8.34 -10.34
N ARG A 134 -7.25 8.06 -10.87
CA ARG A 134 -8.17 9.11 -11.33
C ARG A 134 -8.83 9.85 -10.19
N GLN A 135 -9.39 9.13 -9.23
CA GLN A 135 -10.34 9.69 -8.26
C GLN A 135 -9.66 10.20 -6.99
N LEU A 136 -8.63 9.51 -6.52
CA LEU A 136 -7.87 9.90 -5.33
C LEU A 136 -6.70 10.81 -5.67
N PHE A 137 -6.00 10.51 -6.76
CA PHE A 137 -4.77 11.22 -7.12
C PHE A 137 -4.98 12.28 -8.21
N GLY A 138 -6.20 12.42 -8.73
CA GLY A 138 -6.54 13.44 -9.73
C GLY A 138 -5.84 13.26 -11.08
N VAL A 139 -5.29 12.08 -11.36
CA VAL A 139 -4.54 11.85 -12.61
C VAL A 139 -5.50 11.93 -13.80
N PRO A 140 -5.18 12.71 -14.86
CA PRO A 140 -6.03 12.84 -16.02
C PRO A 140 -6.36 11.49 -16.68
N ALA A 141 -7.63 11.30 -17.06
CA ALA A 141 -8.09 10.05 -17.66
C ALA A 141 -7.26 9.58 -18.88
N PRO A 142 -6.81 10.47 -19.79
CA PRO A 142 -5.94 10.05 -20.90
C PRO A 142 -4.59 9.48 -20.43
N ALA A 143 -4.01 10.02 -19.36
CA ALA A 143 -2.74 9.54 -18.82
C ALA A 143 -2.89 8.15 -18.16
N VAL A 144 -4.01 7.92 -17.47
CA VAL A 144 -4.31 6.59 -16.89
C VAL A 144 -4.63 5.57 -17.98
N ALA A 145 -5.37 5.95 -19.02
CA ALA A 145 -5.68 5.07 -20.15
C ALA A 145 -4.41 4.62 -20.90
N ALA A 146 -3.38 5.47 -20.99
CA ALA A 146 -2.13 5.16 -21.64
C ALA A 146 -1.30 4.08 -20.92
N LEU A 147 -1.55 3.83 -19.63
CA LEU A 147 -0.85 2.77 -18.87
C LEU A 147 -1.23 1.36 -19.36
N GLY A 148 -2.48 1.17 -19.80
CA GLY A 148 -3.03 -0.14 -20.13
C GLY A 148 -3.08 -1.11 -18.94
N PRO A 149 -3.69 -2.29 -19.09
CA PRO A 149 -3.67 -3.32 -18.06
C PRO A 149 -2.28 -3.97 -17.93
N GLN A 150 -1.96 -4.42 -16.73
CA GLN A 150 -0.77 -5.21 -16.44
C GLN A 150 -0.94 -6.66 -16.92
N ASN A 151 0.18 -7.34 -17.24
CA ASN A 151 0.18 -8.76 -17.64
C ASN A 151 0.13 -9.72 -16.44
N ALA A 152 -0.03 -9.18 -15.24
CA ALA A 152 -0.23 -9.89 -13.99
C ALA A 152 -1.42 -9.24 -13.26
N ASN A 153 -2.13 -10.02 -12.45
CA ASN A 153 -3.10 -9.49 -11.52
C ASN A 153 -2.44 -9.08 -10.18
N LEU A 154 -3.19 -8.42 -9.30
CA LEU A 154 -2.67 -7.97 -8.00
C LEU A 154 -2.07 -9.10 -7.14
N ASP A 155 -2.69 -10.30 -7.13
CA ASP A 155 -2.18 -11.47 -6.39
C ASP A 155 -0.81 -11.90 -6.93
N GLU A 156 -0.73 -12.09 -8.25
CA GLU A 156 0.53 -12.41 -8.94
C GLU A 156 1.60 -11.34 -8.73
N ALA A 157 1.21 -10.06 -8.64
CA ALA A 157 2.14 -8.96 -8.42
C ALA A 157 2.73 -8.95 -7.02
N ILE A 158 1.90 -9.17 -5.99
CA ILE A 158 2.35 -9.28 -4.60
C ILE A 158 3.27 -10.49 -4.44
N VAL A 159 2.89 -11.65 -5.00
CA VAL A 159 3.72 -12.86 -4.99
C VAL A 159 5.04 -12.61 -5.74
N SER A 160 5.00 -11.98 -6.92
CA SER A 160 6.22 -11.68 -7.67
C SER A 160 7.15 -10.71 -6.94
N PHE A 161 6.61 -9.77 -6.16
CA PHE A 161 7.42 -8.90 -5.32
C PHE A 161 8.16 -9.73 -4.26
N VAL A 162 7.42 -10.55 -3.50
CA VAL A 162 7.99 -11.37 -2.43
C VAL A 162 9.04 -12.34 -2.98
N ASP A 163 8.76 -13.03 -4.09
CA ASP A 163 9.72 -13.95 -4.71
C ASP A 163 10.94 -13.22 -5.29
N GLY A 164 10.78 -11.97 -5.73
CA GLY A 164 11.91 -11.11 -6.09
C GLY A 164 12.81 -10.83 -4.89
N GLN A 165 12.20 -10.45 -3.76
CA GLN A 165 12.93 -10.18 -2.51
C GLN A 165 13.58 -11.43 -1.94
N ARG A 166 12.90 -12.59 -1.92
CA ARG A 166 13.49 -13.87 -1.49
C ARG A 166 14.73 -14.22 -2.30
N ARG A 167 14.68 -14.06 -3.62
CA ARG A 167 15.84 -14.29 -4.49
C ARG A 167 16.98 -13.33 -4.17
N ARG A 168 16.67 -12.03 -4.03
CA ARG A 168 17.65 -10.97 -3.74
C ARG A 168 18.36 -11.19 -2.39
N TRP A 169 17.63 -11.65 -1.38
CA TRP A 169 18.10 -11.82 0.00
C TRP A 169 18.30 -13.29 0.40
N SER A 170 18.46 -14.18 -0.59
CA SER A 170 18.63 -15.63 -0.37
C SER A 170 19.96 -15.99 0.30
N ASP A 171 20.96 -15.10 0.21
CA ASP A 171 22.23 -15.22 0.91
C ASP A 171 22.04 -14.87 2.41
N PRO A 172 22.32 -15.80 3.34
CA PRO A 172 22.21 -15.56 4.79
C PRO A 172 23.01 -14.36 5.31
N HIS A 173 24.06 -13.93 4.60
CA HIS A 173 24.90 -12.81 4.99
C HIS A 173 24.42 -11.47 4.40
N ALA A 174 23.54 -11.48 3.39
CA ALA A 174 23.12 -10.26 2.71
C ALA A 174 22.29 -9.32 3.61
N LEU A 175 21.62 -9.87 4.62
CA LEU A 175 20.81 -9.11 5.57
C LEU A 175 21.60 -8.59 6.78
N ALA A 176 22.83 -9.05 7.00
CA ALA A 176 23.61 -8.73 8.18
C ALA A 176 23.81 -7.21 8.33
N GLY A 177 23.43 -6.69 9.51
CA GLY A 177 23.55 -5.28 9.88
C GLY A 177 22.46 -4.37 9.30
N LYS A 178 21.47 -4.89 8.55
CA LYS A 178 20.41 -4.06 7.94
C LYS A 178 19.39 -3.52 8.95
N LEU A 179 19.27 -4.11 10.12
CA LEU A 179 18.46 -3.64 11.26
C LEU A 179 19.33 -3.36 12.50
N GLY A 180 20.65 -3.50 12.38
CA GLY A 180 21.60 -3.40 13.48
C GLY A 180 21.86 -4.71 14.22
N GLY A 181 21.52 -5.85 13.62
CA GLY A 181 21.90 -7.17 14.13
C GLY A 181 23.41 -7.37 14.11
N ASP A 182 23.94 -8.08 15.11
CA ASP A 182 25.37 -8.40 15.24
C ASP A 182 25.75 -9.70 14.50
N GLY A 183 24.76 -10.41 13.95
CA GLY A 183 24.96 -11.68 13.23
C GLY A 183 25.20 -12.90 14.14
N ASP A 184 25.41 -12.69 15.44
CA ASP A 184 25.74 -13.74 16.42
C ASP A 184 24.58 -14.01 17.38
N TRP A 185 24.16 -13.00 18.14
CA TRP A 185 23.04 -13.09 19.09
C TRP A 185 21.72 -12.64 18.50
N ALA A 186 21.75 -11.63 17.62
CA ALA A 186 20.59 -11.08 16.95
C ALA A 186 20.75 -11.25 15.44
N LYS A 187 20.12 -12.28 14.90
CA LYS A 187 20.16 -12.58 13.46
C LYS A 187 18.99 -11.94 12.74
N GLU A 188 19.26 -11.40 11.57
CA GLU A 188 18.22 -10.80 10.73
C GLU A 188 17.67 -11.85 9.76
N ARG A 189 16.35 -12.02 9.76
CA ARG A 189 15.63 -12.81 8.76
C ARG A 189 14.77 -11.93 7.88
N LEU A 190 14.56 -12.36 6.65
CA LEU A 190 13.65 -11.70 5.74
C LEU A 190 12.21 -11.91 6.23
N ALA A 191 11.49 -10.81 6.36
CA ALA A 191 10.07 -10.80 6.61
C ALA A 191 9.39 -9.79 5.69
N PHE A 192 8.08 -9.87 5.65
CA PHE A 192 7.26 -9.06 4.77
C PHE A 192 6.15 -8.40 5.56
N GLY A 193 5.78 -7.21 5.11
CA GLY A 193 4.55 -6.55 5.52
C GLY A 193 3.67 -6.31 4.31
N LEU A 194 2.37 -6.39 4.54
CA LEU A 194 1.33 -6.01 3.59
C LEU A 194 0.31 -5.13 4.30
N PHE A 195 -0.09 -4.06 3.65
CA PHE A 195 -1.10 -3.14 4.16
C PHE A 195 -2.02 -2.72 3.02
N VAL A 196 -3.33 -2.88 3.22
CA VAL A 196 -4.34 -2.27 2.34
C VAL A 196 -4.56 -0.85 2.83
N GLU A 197 -4.00 0.12 2.11
CA GLU A 197 -4.09 1.54 2.46
C GLU A 197 -5.50 2.07 2.23
N ASN A 198 -6.10 1.65 1.12
CA ASN A 198 -7.48 1.97 0.80
C ASN A 198 -8.11 0.79 0.04
N GLY A 199 -9.02 0.07 0.68
CA GLY A 199 -9.71 -1.10 0.14
C GLY A 199 -10.73 -0.73 -0.92
N ASN A 200 -11.44 0.39 -0.76
CA ASN A 200 -12.41 0.85 -1.76
C ASN A 200 -11.77 1.13 -3.12
N TRP A 201 -10.57 1.73 -3.08
CA TRP A 201 -9.82 2.13 -4.27
C TRP A 201 -8.67 1.18 -4.62
N GLN A 202 -8.50 0.08 -3.88
CA GLN A 202 -7.43 -0.92 -4.14
C GLN A 202 -6.04 -0.26 -4.20
N VAL A 203 -5.71 0.50 -3.15
CA VAL A 203 -4.36 1.00 -2.89
C VAL A 203 -3.71 0.08 -1.88
N ILE A 204 -2.70 -0.67 -2.32
CA ILE A 204 -2.08 -1.74 -1.55
C ILE A 204 -0.58 -1.47 -1.47
N ARG A 205 -0.01 -1.69 -0.28
CA ARG A 205 1.42 -1.63 -0.06
C ARG A 205 1.93 -2.98 0.40
N VAL A 206 3.05 -3.39 -0.17
CA VAL A 206 3.83 -4.55 0.26
C VAL A 206 5.27 -4.13 0.44
N TRP A 207 5.95 -4.64 1.45
CA TRP A 207 7.36 -4.34 1.70
C TRP A 207 8.10 -5.53 2.28
N SER A 208 9.39 -5.60 1.99
CA SER A 208 10.33 -6.49 2.66
C SER A 208 10.99 -5.75 3.81
N ARG A 209 11.37 -6.47 4.86
CA ARG A 209 12.11 -5.92 5.99
C ARG A 209 13.01 -6.98 6.63
N PRO A 210 14.10 -6.58 7.28
CA PRO A 210 14.76 -7.44 8.23
C PRO A 210 13.90 -7.56 9.51
N TRP A 211 13.89 -8.74 10.11
CA TRP A 211 13.31 -9.05 11.41
C TRP A 211 14.41 -9.59 12.32
N LEU A 212 14.61 -8.98 13.49
CA LEU A 212 15.58 -9.46 14.49
C LEU A 212 15.02 -10.70 15.19
N MET A 213 15.67 -11.83 14.97
CA MET A 213 15.40 -13.09 15.66
C MET A 213 16.51 -13.28 16.68
N THR A 214 16.16 -13.18 17.96
CA THR A 214 17.03 -13.59 19.07
C THR A 214 16.81 -15.07 19.35
N LYS A 215 17.87 -15.79 19.70
CA LYS A 215 17.74 -17.15 20.26
C LYS A 215 17.19 -17.11 21.68
#